data_AF-R0KJE4-F1
#
_entry.id   AF-R0KJE4-F1
#
_cell.length_a   1.000
_cell.length_b   1.000
_cell.length_c   1.000
_cell.angle_alpha   90.00
_cell.angle_beta   90.00
_cell.angle_gamma   90.00
#
_symmetry.space_group_name_H-M   'P 1'
#
loop_
_entity.id
_entity.type
_entity.pdbx_description
1 polymer ?
#
loop_
_entity_poly.entity_id
_entity_poly.type
_entity_poly.pdbx_seq_one_letter_code
_entity_poly.pdbx_strand_id
1 'polypeptide(L)'
;MCLPSSTPARQRPRSSTLFGRVAILVASLVLYTMYHNVTTMSSMTDSHSSSQNHSIFIPFIYAFSSNHVPQVMCTVEGVGIQMPVDTGSTGTLIGAPVLPNISTTVGTPAHHFFTSSKILYVGRLVELAMNFHAEGSSYATATVPVLIVDKSWRCPWYNPLVDRFECPPGPNGEQAVARDTSQITYMGVGFGRNGVKDGMPFATPRVNPLLNVDAIDGEPVPRAWVRAGYIVSREGVQIGLTPQNTRGFAFSRLEPGLTHADDARDWAMARMCFSINGEGRNCGHVLVDTGIAQMYIRTDKGVSMPTVVIPNPNPKGYAKMVKRVKRGTNITIGFPSLDHPAMSYSFSVGEGSAIEPNYVFPQLPEHPPYVNTGRNLLFRYAIAFDAVGGRFGFRSVGTSGTASVL
;
A
#
# COMPACT_ATOMS: atom_id res chain seq x y z
N MET A 1 -101.26 33.81 24.22
CA MET A 1 -101.46 35.27 24.10
C MET A 1 -100.20 35.97 24.54
N CYS A 2 -99.86 37.07 23.85
CA CYS A 2 -98.86 38.11 24.16
C CYS A 2 -97.38 37.88 23.79
N LEU A 3 -97.04 38.49 22.64
CA LEU A 3 -95.76 39.10 22.23
C LEU A 3 -95.36 40.28 23.19
N PRO A 4 -94.26 41.03 22.95
CA PRO A 4 -92.84 40.66 22.85
C PRO A 4 -91.97 41.62 23.72
N SER A 5 -90.65 41.42 23.78
CA SER A 5 -89.71 42.48 24.18
C SER A 5 -88.34 42.29 23.53
N SER A 6 -87.90 43.35 22.84
CA SER A 6 -86.66 43.52 22.10
C SER A 6 -85.54 44.08 22.98
N THR A 7 -84.30 43.64 22.79
CA THR A 7 -83.06 44.35 23.22
C THR A 7 -81.86 43.86 22.40
N PRO A 8 -80.72 44.61 22.31
CA PRO A 8 -80.14 45.00 21.03
C PRO A 8 -78.84 44.23 20.70
N ALA A 9 -78.51 44.24 19.41
CA ALA A 9 -77.32 43.64 18.83
C ALA A 9 -76.02 44.30 19.31
N ARG A 10 -75.10 43.49 19.85
CA ARG A 10 -73.72 43.86 20.18
C ARG A 10 -72.81 43.44 19.02
N GLN A 11 -72.32 44.41 18.24
CA GLN A 11 -71.37 44.18 17.16
C GLN A 11 -70.05 43.62 17.73
N ARG A 12 -69.69 42.39 17.32
CA ARG A 12 -68.35 41.82 17.54
C ARG A 12 -67.41 42.34 16.45
N PRO A 13 -66.23 42.86 16.80
CA PRO A 13 -65.24 43.25 15.81
C PRO A 13 -64.71 41.99 15.11
N ARG A 14 -64.87 41.93 13.78
CA ARG A 14 -64.24 40.93 12.93
C ARG A 14 -62.73 41.16 12.97
N SER A 15 -61.99 40.36 13.74
CA SER A 15 -60.53 40.37 13.65
C SER A 15 -60.14 39.81 12.29
N SER A 16 -59.40 40.62 11.53
CA SER A 16 -58.92 40.25 10.20
C SER A 16 -57.87 39.16 10.34
N THR A 17 -58.26 37.92 10.02
CA THR A 17 -57.39 36.74 9.98
C THR A 17 -56.21 36.89 9.01
N LEU A 18 -56.25 37.90 8.14
CA LEU A 18 -55.18 38.25 7.23
C LEU A 18 -53.97 38.83 7.98
N PHE A 19 -54.20 39.66 9.00
CA PHE A 19 -53.11 40.33 9.73
C PHE A 19 -52.28 39.34 10.55
N GLY A 20 -52.94 38.35 11.18
CA GLY A 20 -52.27 37.26 11.89
C GLY A 20 -51.44 36.38 10.96
N ARG A 21 -51.92 36.09 9.75
CA ARG A 21 -51.18 35.30 8.76
C ARG A 21 -49.95 36.03 8.23
N VAL A 22 -50.05 37.34 7.98
CA VAL A 22 -48.91 38.17 7.55
C VAL A 22 -47.87 38.28 8.65
N ALA A 23 -48.28 38.48 9.90
CA ALA A 23 -47.35 38.56 11.04
C ALA A 23 -46.55 37.26 11.24
N ILE A 24 -47.18 36.09 11.10
CA ILE A 24 -46.51 34.78 11.20
C ILE A 24 -45.51 34.57 10.05
N LEU A 25 -45.86 35.01 8.84
CA LEU A 25 -44.98 34.88 7.67
C LEU A 25 -43.74 35.76 7.81
N VAL A 26 -43.91 37.01 8.28
CA VAL A 26 -42.80 37.93 8.55
C VAL A 26 -41.91 37.39 9.67
N ALA A 27 -42.49 36.90 10.77
CA ALA A 27 -41.72 36.32 11.88
C ALA A 27 -40.90 35.10 11.43
N SER A 28 -41.50 34.22 10.62
CA SER A 28 -40.80 33.05 10.05
C SER A 28 -39.65 33.45 9.12
N LEU A 29 -39.84 34.49 8.30
CA LEU A 29 -38.81 34.99 7.39
C LEU A 29 -37.65 35.66 8.14
N VAL A 30 -37.95 36.39 9.23
CA VAL A 30 -36.95 36.98 10.12
C VAL A 30 -36.15 35.89 10.84
N LEU A 31 -36.83 34.87 11.37
CA LEU A 31 -36.15 33.72 11.99
C LEU A 31 -35.27 32.95 10.98
N TYR A 32 -35.74 32.76 9.75
CA TYR A 32 -34.96 32.12 8.69
C TYR A 32 -33.73 32.95 8.30
N THR A 33 -33.88 34.26 8.13
CA THR A 33 -32.75 35.15 7.81
C THR A 33 -31.75 35.27 8.96
N MET A 34 -32.21 35.29 10.22
CA MET A 34 -31.33 35.23 11.39
C MET A 34 -30.60 33.89 11.48
N TYR A 35 -31.28 32.76 11.27
CA TYR A 35 -30.65 31.44 11.24
C TYR A 35 -29.60 31.36 10.12
N HIS A 36 -29.93 31.82 8.92
CA HIS A 36 -29.02 31.81 7.78
C HIS A 36 -27.81 32.72 8.02
N ASN A 37 -28.01 33.92 8.57
CA ASN A 37 -26.92 34.85 8.88
C ASN A 37 -26.03 34.36 10.02
N VAL A 38 -26.57 33.66 11.04
CA VAL A 38 -25.76 33.02 12.09
C VAL A 38 -24.91 31.87 11.54
N THR A 39 -25.44 31.08 10.59
CA THR A 39 -24.62 30.06 9.89
C THR A 39 -23.63 30.66 8.89
N THR A 40 -23.84 31.90 8.42
CA THR A 40 -22.94 32.57 7.45
C THR A 40 -21.90 33.46 8.14
N MET A 41 -22.12 33.90 9.38
CA MET A 41 -21.19 34.74 10.17
C MET A 41 -20.30 33.97 11.16
N SER A 42 -20.19 32.64 11.05
CA SER A 42 -19.12 31.87 11.72
C SER A 42 -17.90 31.61 10.82
N SER A 43 -17.83 32.28 9.66
CA SER A 43 -16.67 32.23 8.76
C SER A 43 -16.15 33.64 8.54
N MET A 44 -15.50 34.22 9.56
CA MET A 44 -14.53 35.32 9.43
C MET A 44 -13.94 35.66 10.81
N THR A 45 -13.05 34.78 11.27
CA THR A 45 -11.87 35.17 12.05
C THR A 45 -10.73 34.33 11.52
N ASP A 46 -10.09 34.88 10.50
CA ASP A 46 -8.91 34.35 9.85
C ASP A 46 -7.71 34.67 10.75
N SER A 47 -7.38 33.74 11.63
CA SER A 47 -6.13 33.73 12.40
C SER A 47 -5.43 32.41 12.09
N HIS A 48 -4.55 32.45 11.09
CA HIS A 48 -3.58 31.40 10.74
C HIS A 48 -4.02 29.96 11.05
N SER A 49 -5.03 29.47 10.34
CA SER A 49 -5.18 28.02 10.18
C SER A 49 -4.05 27.59 9.25
N SER A 50 -2.96 27.05 9.80
CA SER A 50 -2.16 26.12 9.03
C SER A 50 -3.14 25.08 8.48
N SER A 51 -3.18 24.87 7.17
CA SER A 51 -3.83 23.68 6.64
C SER A 51 -3.01 22.52 7.19
N GLN A 52 -3.43 21.93 8.31
CA GLN A 52 -2.74 20.80 8.89
C GLN A 52 -2.90 19.63 7.92
N ASN A 53 -1.94 19.50 7.01
CA ASN A 53 -1.87 18.38 6.07
C ASN A 53 -1.48 17.15 6.88
N HIS A 54 -2.50 16.47 7.41
CA HIS A 54 -2.32 15.23 8.18
C HIS A 54 -1.91 14.02 7.31
N SER A 55 -1.65 14.25 6.02
CA SER A 55 -1.13 13.29 5.06
C SER A 55 0.00 13.94 4.28
N ILE A 56 1.04 13.18 3.93
CA ILE A 56 2.23 13.70 3.25
C ILE A 56 2.55 12.88 2.00
N PHE A 57 3.02 13.55 0.95
CA PHE A 57 3.51 12.89 -0.26
C PHE A 57 5.04 12.85 -0.24
N ILE A 58 5.60 11.65 -0.31
CA ILE A 58 7.04 11.39 -0.37
C ILE A 58 7.40 11.03 -1.81
N PRO A 59 8.11 11.90 -2.56
CA PRO A 59 8.44 11.63 -3.95
C PRO A 59 9.50 10.53 -4.06
N PHE A 60 9.50 9.81 -5.18
CA PHE A 60 10.65 9.01 -5.54
C PHE A 60 11.81 9.91 -5.98
N ILE A 61 13.02 9.55 -5.56
CA ILE A 61 14.23 10.31 -5.90
C ILE A 61 14.67 10.14 -7.36
N TYR A 62 14.13 9.12 -8.04
CA TYR A 62 14.35 8.83 -9.46
C TYR A 62 13.01 8.60 -10.14
N ALA A 63 12.93 8.97 -11.43
CA ALA A 63 11.77 8.66 -12.26
C ALA A 63 11.49 7.14 -12.25
N PHE A 64 10.21 6.77 -12.14
CA PHE A 64 9.84 5.36 -12.09
C PHE A 64 10.29 4.61 -13.33
N SER A 65 10.85 3.41 -13.12
CA SER A 65 11.48 2.61 -14.16
C SER A 65 11.27 1.13 -13.90
N SER A 66 11.26 0.33 -14.95
CA SER A 66 11.32 -1.13 -14.85
C SER A 66 12.70 -1.65 -14.45
N ASN A 67 13.75 -0.82 -14.53
CA ASN A 67 15.14 -1.26 -14.38
C ASN A 67 15.68 -1.15 -12.95
N HIS A 68 15.09 -0.30 -12.12
CA HIS A 68 15.49 -0.12 -10.73
C HIS A 68 14.29 -0.09 -9.80
N VAL A 69 14.52 -0.43 -8.53
CA VAL A 69 13.51 -0.31 -7.49
C VAL A 69 13.22 1.18 -7.26
N PRO A 70 11.96 1.61 -7.09
CA PRO A 70 11.67 2.98 -6.68
C PRO A 70 12.26 3.23 -5.28
N GLN A 71 12.80 4.43 -5.09
CA GLN A 71 13.50 4.80 -3.86
C GLN A 71 12.98 6.12 -3.34
N VAL A 72 12.87 6.23 -2.01
CA VAL A 72 12.61 7.49 -1.30
C VAL A 72 13.86 7.91 -0.55
N MET A 73 14.00 9.20 -0.25
CA MET A 73 15.04 9.66 0.66
C MET A 73 14.53 9.55 2.10
N CYS A 74 15.31 8.95 2.98
CA CYS A 74 15.06 9.00 4.42
C CYS A 74 16.32 9.25 5.24
N THR A 75 16.17 9.71 6.47
CA THR A 75 17.25 9.79 7.46
C THR A 75 16.95 8.87 8.63
N VAL A 76 17.94 8.07 9.02
CA VAL A 76 17.90 7.20 10.20
C VAL A 76 19.18 7.43 10.98
N GLU A 77 19.09 7.76 12.27
CA GLU A 77 20.27 8.03 13.11
C GLU A 77 21.24 9.08 12.50
N GLY A 78 20.68 10.11 11.85
CA GLY A 78 21.47 11.16 11.17
C GLY A 78 22.09 10.75 9.84
N VAL A 79 21.96 9.48 9.41
CA VAL A 79 22.46 8.98 8.12
C VAL A 79 21.38 9.11 7.05
N GLY A 80 21.68 9.83 5.97
CA GLY A 80 20.84 9.89 4.78
C GLY A 80 20.92 8.59 3.96
N ILE A 81 19.77 8.01 3.63
CA ILE A 81 19.64 6.72 2.96
C ILE A 81 18.68 6.85 1.77
N GLN A 82 19.14 6.42 0.60
CA GLN A 82 18.27 6.14 -0.54
C GLN A 82 17.60 4.79 -0.31
N MET A 83 16.35 4.81 0.13
CA MET A 83 15.65 3.65 0.65
C MET A 83 14.76 3.02 -0.43
N PRO A 84 15.06 1.79 -0.89
CA PRO A 84 14.19 1.07 -1.82
C PRO A 84 12.84 0.75 -1.19
N VAL A 85 11.75 1.10 -1.87
CA VAL A 85 10.38 0.81 -1.41
C VAL A 85 9.91 -0.51 -2.02
N ASP A 86 9.59 -1.48 -1.17
CA ASP A 86 9.13 -2.80 -1.58
C ASP A 86 7.77 -3.18 -0.98
N THR A 87 6.74 -3.21 -1.80
CA THR A 87 5.41 -3.71 -1.41
C THR A 87 5.31 -5.24 -1.39
N GLY A 88 6.36 -5.95 -1.84
CA GLY A 88 6.47 -7.42 -1.85
C GLY A 88 6.87 -8.08 -0.52
N SER A 89 7.37 -7.29 0.42
CA SER A 89 7.82 -7.71 1.75
C SER A 89 7.41 -6.71 2.81
N THR A 90 7.58 -7.05 4.09
CA THR A 90 7.25 -6.15 5.21
C THR A 90 8.43 -6.08 6.18
N GLY A 91 8.80 -4.87 6.58
CA GLY A 91 9.92 -4.60 7.49
C GLY A 91 11.09 -3.90 6.80
N THR A 92 11.79 -3.07 7.55
CA THR A 92 13.00 -2.36 7.08
C THR A 92 14.26 -3.16 7.44
N LEU A 93 15.17 -3.29 6.48
CA LEU A 93 16.48 -3.90 6.64
C LEU A 93 17.57 -2.84 6.38
N ILE A 94 18.50 -2.69 7.32
CA ILE A 94 19.66 -1.82 7.16
C ILE A 94 20.90 -2.59 7.60
N GLY A 95 21.95 -2.63 6.79
CA GLY A 95 23.22 -3.25 7.16
C GLY A 95 23.84 -2.60 8.38
N ALA A 96 24.36 -3.38 9.32
CA ALA A 96 25.04 -2.85 10.50
C ALA A 96 26.15 -1.82 10.16
N PRO A 97 26.96 -1.98 9.10
CA PRO A 97 27.96 -0.97 8.72
C PRO A 97 27.38 0.37 8.24
N VAL A 98 26.10 0.43 7.85
CA VAL A 98 25.44 1.66 7.39
C VAL A 98 25.10 2.57 8.57
N LEU A 99 24.82 2.00 9.75
CA LEU A 99 24.49 2.71 10.98
C LEU A 99 25.52 2.37 12.08
N PRO A 100 26.79 2.81 11.93
CA PRO A 100 27.88 2.39 12.80
C PRO A 100 27.75 2.89 14.25
N ASN A 101 26.87 3.87 14.49
CA ASN A 101 26.59 4.40 15.82
C ASN A 101 25.68 3.48 16.66
N ILE A 102 25.00 2.50 16.05
CA ILE A 102 24.16 1.54 16.77
C ILE A 102 25.04 0.43 17.34
N SER A 103 25.08 0.33 18.67
CA SER A 103 25.81 -0.74 19.36
C SER A 103 25.36 -2.14 18.91
N THR A 104 26.30 -3.07 18.81
CA THR A 104 26.04 -4.49 18.48
C THR A 104 25.27 -5.25 19.56
N THR A 105 25.11 -4.67 20.74
CA THR A 105 24.39 -5.28 21.89
C THR A 105 22.93 -4.88 22.00
N VAL A 106 22.47 -3.90 21.22
CA VAL A 106 21.10 -3.36 21.30
C VAL A 106 20.14 -4.15 20.39
N GLY A 107 18.90 -4.32 20.83
CA GLY A 107 17.84 -4.95 20.03
C GLY A 107 17.66 -6.44 20.28
N THR A 108 16.71 -7.04 19.55
CA THR A 108 16.31 -8.45 19.73
C THR A 108 16.75 -9.28 18.52
N PRO A 109 17.39 -10.45 18.69
CA PRO A 109 17.78 -11.31 17.56
C PRO A 109 16.63 -11.61 16.62
N ALA A 110 16.85 -11.45 15.32
CA ALA A 110 15.87 -11.70 14.29
C ALA A 110 16.52 -12.16 12.97
N HIS A 111 15.70 -12.75 12.11
CA HIS A 111 16.10 -13.17 10.78
C HIS A 111 14.98 -12.89 9.77
N HIS A 112 15.37 -12.80 8.51
CA HIS A 112 14.47 -12.61 7.38
C HIS A 112 15.04 -13.36 6.19
N PHE A 113 14.21 -14.20 5.55
CA PHE A 113 14.56 -14.93 4.34
C PHE A 113 13.69 -14.52 3.16
N PHE A 114 14.31 -13.99 2.10
CA PHE A 114 13.62 -13.71 0.85
C PHE A 114 13.58 -14.96 -0.04
N THR A 115 12.39 -15.55 -0.15
CA THR A 115 12.16 -16.81 -0.87
C THR A 115 12.43 -16.73 -2.38
N SER A 116 12.28 -15.54 -2.98
CA SER A 116 12.51 -15.28 -4.41
C SER A 116 14.00 -15.21 -4.76
N SER A 117 14.80 -14.50 -3.95
CA SER A 117 16.23 -14.29 -4.16
C SER A 117 17.10 -15.35 -3.47
N LYS A 118 16.51 -16.15 -2.57
CA LYS A 118 17.20 -17.14 -1.74
C LYS A 118 18.28 -16.51 -0.87
N ILE A 119 17.93 -15.43 -0.19
CA ILE A 119 18.85 -14.67 0.66
C ILE A 119 18.34 -14.68 2.09
N LEU A 120 19.22 -15.08 3.02
CA LEU A 120 19.00 -14.99 4.45
C LEU A 120 19.70 -13.72 4.99
N TYR A 121 18.98 -12.98 5.83
CA TYR A 121 19.46 -11.86 6.61
C TYR A 121 19.31 -12.22 8.08
N VAL A 122 20.36 -11.99 8.86
CA VAL A 122 20.38 -12.23 10.30
C VAL A 122 20.93 -11.01 11.00
N GLY A 123 20.29 -10.64 12.10
CA GLY A 123 20.77 -9.56 12.94
C GLY A 123 19.79 -9.27 14.06
N ARG A 124 19.49 -8.00 14.30
CA ARG A 124 18.70 -7.57 15.47
C ARG A 124 17.63 -6.55 15.08
N LEU A 125 16.43 -6.69 15.63
CA LEU A 125 15.39 -5.67 15.57
C LEU A 125 15.70 -4.57 16.59
N VAL A 126 15.87 -3.35 16.11
CA VAL A 126 16.11 -2.14 16.91
C VAL A 126 15.01 -1.13 16.60
N GLU A 127 14.38 -0.57 17.62
CA GLU A 127 13.41 0.53 17.44
C GLU A 127 14.16 1.79 17.00
N LEU A 128 13.86 2.29 15.81
CA LEU A 128 14.51 3.48 15.26
C LEU A 128 13.48 4.43 14.67
N ALA A 129 13.76 5.73 14.80
CA ALA A 129 13.05 6.77 14.10
C ALA A 129 13.57 6.90 12.66
N MET A 130 12.64 6.90 11.70
CA MET A 130 12.90 7.10 10.28
C MET A 130 12.21 8.38 9.82
N ASN A 131 12.97 9.34 9.31
CA ASN A 131 12.45 10.58 8.75
C ASN A 131 12.40 10.48 7.22
N PHE A 132 11.21 10.48 6.62
CA PHE A 132 10.98 10.47 5.18
C PHE A 132 10.87 11.88 4.66
N HIS A 133 11.67 12.23 3.66
CA HIS A 133 11.76 13.60 3.15
C HIS A 133 10.77 13.82 1.99
N ALA A 134 9.94 14.84 2.11
CA ALA A 134 9.08 15.33 1.04
C ALA A 134 9.76 16.48 0.28
N GLU A 135 9.00 17.20 -0.54
CA GLU A 135 9.48 18.43 -1.17
C GLU A 135 9.67 19.55 -0.12
N GLY A 136 10.69 20.38 -0.34
CA GLY A 136 11.05 21.45 0.59
C GLY A 136 11.57 20.93 1.92
N SER A 137 11.09 21.49 3.02
CA SER A 137 11.48 21.10 4.38
C SER A 137 10.49 20.14 5.05
N SER A 138 9.49 19.64 4.33
CA SER A 138 8.46 18.78 4.90
C SER A 138 8.93 17.34 5.04
N TYR A 139 8.50 16.66 6.11
CA TYR A 139 8.89 15.29 6.40
C TYR A 139 7.86 14.53 7.24
N ALA A 140 7.90 13.20 7.17
CA ALA A 140 7.20 12.31 8.10
C ALA A 140 8.18 11.52 8.95
N THR A 141 7.86 11.33 10.23
CA THR A 141 8.63 10.49 11.14
C THR A 141 7.85 9.23 11.47
N ALA A 142 8.46 8.06 11.28
CA ALA A 142 7.95 6.78 11.73
C ALA A 142 8.91 6.12 12.72
N THR A 143 8.40 5.60 13.83
CA THR A 143 9.18 4.79 14.77
C THR A 143 8.81 3.33 14.59
N VAL A 144 9.76 2.51 14.13
CA VAL A 144 9.53 1.08 13.87
C VAL A 144 10.74 0.22 14.23
N PRO A 145 10.51 -1.09 14.50
CA PRO A 145 11.60 -2.05 14.53
C PRO A 145 12.25 -2.19 13.15
N VAL A 146 13.52 -1.82 13.06
CA VAL A 146 14.38 -2.02 11.90
C VAL A 146 15.28 -3.23 12.14
N LEU A 147 15.36 -4.14 11.16
CA LEU A 147 16.32 -5.24 11.19
C LEU A 147 17.70 -4.70 10.82
N ILE A 148 18.53 -4.48 11.82
CA ILE A 148 19.96 -4.20 11.65
C ILE A 148 20.65 -5.51 11.27
N VAL A 149 21.09 -5.61 10.01
CA VAL A 149 21.64 -6.83 9.43
C VAL A 149 23.12 -6.94 9.77
N ASP A 150 23.42 -7.85 10.69
CA ASP A 150 24.79 -8.16 11.08
C ASP A 150 25.44 -9.13 10.09
N LYS A 151 24.65 -10.07 9.52
CA LYS A 151 25.13 -11.08 8.56
C LYS A 151 24.11 -11.33 7.45
N SER A 152 24.60 -11.60 6.25
CA SER A 152 23.76 -12.01 5.12
C SER A 152 24.42 -13.11 4.31
N TRP A 153 23.61 -14.05 3.82
CA TRP A 153 24.06 -15.15 2.97
C TRP A 153 23.11 -15.39 1.83
N ARG A 154 23.66 -15.89 0.73
CA ARG A 154 22.90 -16.62 -0.27
C ARG A 154 22.68 -18.04 0.23
N CYS A 155 21.42 -18.44 0.29
CA CYS A 155 20.92 -19.66 0.93
C CYS A 155 19.92 -20.41 0.05
N PRO A 156 20.40 -21.13 -0.98
CA PRO A 156 19.53 -21.85 -1.92
C PRO A 156 18.67 -22.94 -1.27
N TRP A 157 19.19 -23.57 -0.21
CA TRP A 157 18.60 -24.74 0.45
C TRP A 157 17.80 -24.41 1.71
N TYR A 158 17.66 -23.13 2.04
CA TYR A 158 16.90 -22.70 3.20
C TYR A 158 15.41 -23.04 3.06
N ASN A 159 14.89 -23.71 4.07
CA ASN A 159 13.49 -24.07 4.23
C ASN A 159 12.89 -23.27 5.41
N PRO A 160 12.07 -22.25 5.12
CA PRO A 160 11.54 -21.37 6.17
C PRO A 160 10.61 -22.06 7.16
N LEU A 161 10.14 -23.28 6.88
CA LEU A 161 9.36 -24.07 7.83
C LEU A 161 10.20 -24.53 9.03
N VAL A 162 11.48 -24.86 8.81
CA VAL A 162 12.35 -25.48 9.82
C VAL A 162 13.57 -24.64 10.15
N ASP A 163 14.15 -23.95 9.18
CA ASP A 163 15.35 -23.16 9.35
C ASP A 163 15.03 -21.81 9.98
N ARG A 164 16.03 -21.22 10.67
CA ARG A 164 15.90 -19.97 11.41
C ARG A 164 17.08 -19.05 11.12
N PHE A 165 18.07 -19.02 12.01
CA PHE A 165 19.21 -18.11 11.98
C PHE A 165 20.40 -18.61 11.15
N GLU A 166 20.34 -19.84 10.66
CA GLU A 166 21.45 -20.47 9.96
C GLU A 166 21.03 -20.93 8.58
N CYS A 167 21.99 -20.91 7.67
CA CYS A 167 21.82 -21.39 6.33
C CYS A 167 22.20 -22.88 6.28
N PRO A 168 21.29 -23.79 5.92
CA PRO A 168 21.64 -25.20 5.86
C PRO A 168 22.65 -25.46 4.73
N PRO A 169 23.54 -26.46 4.88
CA PRO A 169 24.39 -26.90 3.79
C PRO A 169 23.54 -27.49 2.66
N GLY A 170 24.09 -27.44 1.44
CA GLY A 170 23.49 -28.12 0.30
C GLY A 170 23.52 -29.65 0.41
N PRO A 171 22.79 -30.35 -0.47
CA PRO A 171 22.68 -31.81 -0.46
C PRO A 171 24.04 -32.52 -0.64
N ASN A 172 25.06 -31.83 -1.17
CA ASN A 172 26.42 -32.35 -1.33
C ASN A 172 27.43 -31.62 -0.44
N GLY A 173 26.97 -30.92 0.60
CA GLY A 173 27.83 -30.19 1.55
C GLY A 173 28.22 -28.77 1.09
N GLU A 174 27.57 -28.24 0.05
CA GLU A 174 27.81 -26.88 -0.43
C GLU A 174 27.55 -25.84 0.66
N GLN A 175 28.49 -24.92 0.84
CA GLN A 175 28.41 -23.91 1.88
C GLN A 175 27.68 -22.65 1.40
N ALA A 176 27.06 -21.95 2.36
CA ALA A 176 26.42 -20.67 2.12
C ALA A 176 27.44 -19.61 1.66
N VAL A 177 27.06 -18.76 0.71
CA VAL A 177 27.93 -17.69 0.23
C VAL A 177 27.60 -16.40 0.99
N ALA A 178 28.53 -15.93 1.81
CA ALA A 178 28.40 -14.67 2.53
C ALA A 178 28.24 -13.49 1.57
N ARG A 179 27.45 -12.50 1.99
CA ARG A 179 27.21 -11.26 1.25
C ARG A 179 27.69 -10.07 2.05
N ASP A 180 28.17 -9.07 1.34
CA ASP A 180 28.50 -7.78 1.92
C ASP A 180 27.22 -7.12 2.49
N THR A 181 27.31 -6.68 3.75
CA THR A 181 26.23 -5.99 4.45
C THR A 181 26.30 -4.47 4.32
N SER A 182 27.42 -3.91 3.82
CA SER A 182 27.63 -2.45 3.72
C SER A 182 26.67 -1.72 2.79
N GLN A 183 26.00 -2.46 1.90
CA GLN A 183 25.06 -1.92 0.90
C GLN A 183 23.63 -2.43 1.10
N ILE A 184 23.32 -3.04 2.25
CA ILE A 184 21.97 -3.54 2.53
C ILE A 184 21.11 -2.38 3.03
N THR A 185 20.25 -1.87 2.16
CA THR A 185 19.14 -0.98 2.53
C THR A 185 17.89 -1.46 1.81
N TYR A 186 16.78 -1.58 2.54
CA TYR A 186 15.54 -2.09 1.99
C TYR A 186 14.37 -1.75 2.90
N MET A 187 13.24 -1.30 2.34
CA MET A 187 12.05 -0.98 3.12
C MET A 187 10.84 -1.74 2.59
N GLY A 188 10.52 -2.84 3.28
CA GLY A 188 9.31 -3.61 3.07
C GLY A 188 8.10 -2.90 3.65
N VAL A 189 7.15 -2.55 2.78
CA VAL A 189 5.90 -1.87 3.12
C VAL A 189 4.67 -2.68 2.76
N GLY A 190 4.81 -3.94 2.34
CA GLY A 190 3.71 -4.85 2.04
C GLY A 190 2.93 -5.33 3.28
N PHE A 191 1.97 -6.22 3.04
CA PHE A 191 1.11 -6.86 4.06
C PHE A 191 0.84 -8.33 3.68
N GLY A 192 0.36 -9.13 4.64
CA GLY A 192 0.02 -10.54 4.41
C GLY A 192 1.25 -11.44 4.15
N ARG A 193 2.40 -11.10 4.75
CA ARG A 193 3.69 -11.78 4.56
C ARG A 193 4.24 -12.45 5.84
N ASN A 194 3.49 -12.43 6.94
CA ASN A 194 3.86 -12.99 8.25
C ASN A 194 3.69 -14.53 8.36
N GLY A 195 3.40 -15.22 7.26
CA GLY A 195 3.33 -16.68 7.28
C GLY A 195 4.72 -17.30 7.48
N VAL A 196 4.82 -18.38 8.26
CA VAL A 196 6.09 -19.11 8.45
C VAL A 196 6.72 -19.49 7.11
N LYS A 197 5.91 -19.95 6.15
CA LYS A 197 6.33 -20.32 4.79
C LYS A 197 6.92 -19.16 3.97
N ASP A 198 6.67 -17.92 4.37
CA ASP A 198 7.12 -16.73 3.66
C ASP A 198 8.56 -16.34 4.02
N GLY A 199 9.13 -16.94 5.07
CA GLY A 199 10.49 -16.66 5.54
C GLY A 199 10.62 -15.34 6.30
N MET A 200 9.50 -14.69 6.66
CA MET A 200 9.48 -13.38 7.31
C MET A 200 8.64 -13.44 8.61
N PRO A 201 9.12 -14.13 9.66
CA PRO A 201 8.33 -14.36 10.86
C PRO A 201 7.91 -13.08 11.61
N PHE A 202 8.58 -11.95 11.34
CA PHE A 202 8.32 -10.66 11.98
C PHE A 202 7.57 -9.66 11.08
N ALA A 203 7.08 -10.09 9.91
CA ALA A 203 6.42 -9.25 8.90
C ALA A 203 4.98 -8.82 9.29
N THR A 204 4.81 -8.22 10.47
CA THR A 204 3.53 -7.71 10.98
C THR A 204 3.34 -6.22 10.65
N PRO A 205 2.14 -5.65 10.81
CA PRO A 205 1.92 -4.22 10.57
C PRO A 205 2.82 -3.30 11.40
N ARG A 206 3.27 -3.75 12.59
CA ARG A 206 4.18 -2.98 13.47
C ARG A 206 5.53 -2.64 12.82
N VAL A 207 6.05 -3.48 11.93
CA VAL A 207 7.35 -3.23 11.29
C VAL A 207 7.24 -2.49 9.96
N ASN A 208 6.02 -2.14 9.52
CA ASN A 208 5.79 -1.38 8.30
C ASN A 208 5.90 0.13 8.60
N PRO A 209 6.94 0.84 8.13
CA PRO A 209 7.13 2.24 8.48
C PRO A 209 6.01 3.16 7.96
N LEU A 210 5.36 2.82 6.85
CA LEU A 210 4.28 3.65 6.29
C LEU A 210 2.96 3.54 7.07
N LEU A 211 2.83 2.53 7.93
CA LEU A 211 1.65 2.37 8.81
C LEU A 211 1.86 2.93 10.22
N ASN A 212 3.10 3.25 10.57
CA ASN A 212 3.49 3.69 11.91
C ASN A 212 4.19 5.06 11.84
N VAL A 213 3.62 5.98 11.04
CA VAL A 213 4.01 7.39 11.06
C VAL A 213 3.41 8.04 12.30
N ASP A 214 4.28 8.60 13.13
CA ASP A 214 3.93 9.20 14.41
C ASP A 214 3.71 10.72 14.28
N ALA A 215 4.48 11.37 13.39
CA ALA A 215 4.44 12.81 13.17
C ALA A 215 4.67 13.21 11.71
N ILE A 216 4.11 14.35 11.31
CA ILE A 216 4.39 15.07 10.06
C ILE A 216 4.83 16.48 10.43
N ASP A 217 5.98 16.92 9.94
CA ASP A 217 6.56 18.24 10.23
C ASP A 217 6.72 18.52 11.74
N GLY A 218 6.99 17.47 12.52
CA GLY A 218 7.11 17.53 13.98
C GLY A 218 5.78 17.49 14.73
N GLU A 219 4.64 17.60 14.03
CA GLU A 219 3.31 17.55 14.63
C GLU A 219 2.76 16.12 14.64
N PRO A 220 2.23 15.63 15.78
CA PRO A 220 1.65 14.29 15.86
C PRO A 220 0.51 14.08 14.85
N VAL A 221 0.47 12.92 14.18
CA VAL A 221 -0.60 12.61 13.22
C VAL A 221 -1.88 12.20 13.98
N PRO A 222 -2.98 12.96 13.89
CA PRO A 222 -4.19 12.64 14.62
C PRO A 222 -4.95 11.49 13.93
N ARG A 223 -5.06 10.35 14.63
CA ARG A 223 -5.71 9.13 14.12
C ARG A 223 -7.19 9.29 13.76
N ALA A 224 -7.87 10.33 14.25
CA ALA A 224 -9.28 10.60 13.95
C ALA A 224 -9.51 11.11 12.51
N TRP A 225 -8.52 11.78 11.92
CA TRP A 225 -8.66 12.47 10.64
C TRP A 225 -7.98 11.75 9.48
N VAL A 226 -7.00 10.91 9.79
CA VAL A 226 -6.20 10.18 8.81
C VAL A 226 -6.12 8.72 9.17
N ARG A 227 -6.45 7.87 8.19
CA ARG A 227 -6.37 6.42 8.34
C ARG A 227 -4.95 5.97 8.03
N ALA A 228 -4.40 5.13 8.91
CA ALA A 228 -3.15 4.43 8.66
C ALA A 228 -3.26 3.62 7.36
N GLY A 229 -2.34 3.88 6.45
CA GLY A 229 -2.39 3.41 5.08
C GLY A 229 -1.62 4.34 4.16
N TYR A 230 -1.44 3.90 2.91
CA TYR A 230 -0.65 4.64 1.94
C TYR A 230 -1.12 4.35 0.51
N ILE A 231 -0.76 5.25 -0.40
CA ILE A 231 -0.91 5.11 -1.85
C ILE A 231 0.48 5.04 -2.45
N VAL A 232 0.73 4.08 -3.33
CA VAL A 232 1.95 4.00 -4.13
C VAL A 232 1.60 4.27 -5.60
N SER A 233 2.31 5.20 -6.22
CA SER A 233 2.19 5.53 -7.64
C SER A 233 3.56 5.51 -8.32
N ARG A 234 3.69 6.04 -9.54
CA ARG A 234 5.01 6.21 -10.19
C ARG A 234 5.78 7.40 -9.64
N GLU A 235 5.09 8.35 -9.05
CA GLU A 235 5.66 9.60 -8.61
C GLU A 235 6.21 9.47 -7.19
N GLY A 236 5.62 8.60 -6.37
CA GLY A 236 6.04 8.42 -4.98
C GLY A 236 5.02 7.69 -4.13
N VAL A 237 5.04 8.00 -2.84
CA VAL A 237 4.19 7.41 -1.81
C VAL A 237 3.42 8.51 -1.09
N GLN A 238 2.09 8.45 -1.15
CA GLN A 238 1.24 9.24 -0.26
C GLN A 238 1.04 8.46 1.04
N ILE A 239 1.48 9.02 2.16
CA ILE A 239 1.26 8.45 3.50
C ILE A 239 0.07 9.15 4.15
N GLY A 240 -0.78 8.35 4.79
CA GLY A 240 -2.01 8.83 5.41
C GLY A 240 -3.14 8.94 4.41
N LEU A 241 -4.18 8.12 4.58
CA LEU A 241 -5.34 8.13 3.69
C LEU A 241 -6.39 9.13 4.16
N THR A 242 -6.84 9.97 3.23
CA THR A 242 -7.92 10.93 3.41
C THR A 242 -9.02 10.68 2.37
N PRO A 243 -10.26 11.17 2.59
CA PRO A 243 -11.30 11.11 1.56
C PRO A 243 -10.90 11.79 0.24
N GLN A 244 -10.02 12.80 0.32
CA GLN A 244 -9.55 13.54 -0.86
C GLN A 244 -8.58 12.71 -1.70
N ASN A 245 -7.51 12.17 -1.09
CA ASN A 245 -6.47 11.46 -1.85
C ASN A 245 -6.93 10.06 -2.31
N THR A 246 -7.91 9.46 -1.63
CA THR A 246 -8.53 8.18 -2.02
C THR A 246 -9.66 8.30 -3.04
N ARG A 247 -9.99 9.51 -3.50
CA ARG A 247 -11.01 9.71 -4.54
C ARG A 247 -10.65 8.95 -5.82
N GLY A 248 -11.63 8.23 -6.37
CA GLY A 248 -11.49 7.47 -7.62
C GLY A 248 -10.80 6.10 -7.48
N PHE A 249 -10.43 5.68 -6.27
CA PHE A 249 -9.98 4.32 -6.04
C PHE A 249 -11.16 3.34 -6.02
N ALA A 250 -11.02 2.25 -6.77
CA ALA A 250 -11.88 1.08 -6.66
C ALA A 250 -11.28 0.12 -5.64
N PHE A 251 -11.94 -0.04 -4.49
CA PHE A 251 -11.46 -0.86 -3.38
C PHE A 251 -12.13 -2.23 -3.34
N SER A 252 -11.34 -3.27 -3.06
CA SER A 252 -11.80 -4.58 -2.61
C SER A 252 -11.54 -4.76 -1.12
N ARG A 253 -12.37 -5.55 -0.45
CA ARG A 253 -12.16 -5.92 0.96
C ARG A 253 -11.07 -6.99 1.05
N LEU A 254 -10.26 -6.89 2.10
CA LEU A 254 -9.26 -7.87 2.49
C LEU A 254 -9.80 -8.79 3.56
N GLU A 255 -9.27 -10.01 3.60
CA GLU A 255 -9.53 -10.97 4.66
C GLU A 255 -8.57 -10.72 5.84
N PRO A 256 -8.99 -10.98 7.09
CA PRO A 256 -8.11 -10.88 8.25
C PRO A 256 -6.80 -11.68 8.07
N GLY A 257 -5.68 -11.08 8.48
CA GLY A 257 -4.36 -11.73 8.49
C GLY A 257 -4.17 -12.68 9.67
N LEU A 258 -2.96 -13.26 9.78
CA LEU A 258 -2.63 -14.26 10.80
C LEU A 258 -2.64 -13.69 12.23
N THR A 259 -2.20 -12.45 12.41
CA THR A 259 -2.11 -11.75 13.69
C THR A 259 -3.18 -10.65 13.82
N HIS A 260 -4.28 -10.76 13.06
CA HIS A 260 -5.33 -9.74 13.04
C HIS A 260 -6.00 -9.52 14.41
N ALA A 261 -6.04 -10.57 15.23
CA ALA A 261 -6.55 -10.48 16.60
C ALA A 261 -5.66 -9.61 17.51
N ASP A 262 -4.35 -9.56 17.24
CA ASP A 262 -3.38 -8.78 18.02
C ASP A 262 -3.21 -7.37 17.46
N ASP A 263 -3.26 -7.22 16.14
CA ASP A 263 -3.24 -5.93 15.43
C ASP A 263 -4.27 -5.97 14.29
N ALA A 264 -5.36 -5.22 14.45
CA ALA A 264 -6.46 -5.14 13.47
C ALA A 264 -6.03 -4.56 12.11
N ARG A 265 -4.79 -4.10 11.96
CA ARG A 265 -4.19 -3.70 10.69
C ARG A 265 -3.57 -4.87 9.91
N ASP A 266 -3.49 -6.07 10.50
CA ASP A 266 -2.93 -7.24 9.83
C ASP A 266 -3.95 -7.87 8.90
N TRP A 267 -3.72 -7.77 7.59
CA TRP A 267 -4.61 -8.27 6.56
C TRP A 267 -3.90 -9.32 5.70
N ALA A 268 -4.64 -10.32 5.25
CA ALA A 268 -4.17 -11.29 4.29
C ALA A 268 -3.88 -10.63 2.92
N MET A 269 -3.04 -11.28 2.10
CA MET A 269 -2.77 -10.83 0.73
C MET A 269 -4.06 -10.67 -0.07
N ALA A 270 -4.12 -9.63 -0.91
CA ALA A 270 -5.25 -9.37 -1.79
C ALA A 270 -5.56 -10.57 -2.70
N ARG A 271 -6.82 -10.64 -3.15
CA ARG A 271 -7.32 -11.70 -4.03
C ARG A 271 -7.26 -11.27 -5.49
N MET A 272 -7.14 -12.25 -6.39
CA MET A 272 -7.28 -12.06 -7.84
C MET A 272 -7.77 -13.34 -8.51
N CYS A 273 -8.24 -13.21 -9.74
CA CYS A 273 -8.34 -14.32 -10.69
C CYS A 273 -7.66 -13.95 -12.01
N PHE A 274 -7.15 -14.93 -12.74
CA PHE A 274 -6.57 -14.71 -14.06
C PHE A 274 -6.89 -15.81 -15.07
N SER A 275 -6.85 -15.44 -16.35
CA SER A 275 -7.02 -16.33 -17.51
C SER A 275 -5.78 -16.26 -18.42
N ILE A 276 -5.60 -17.33 -19.20
CA ILE A 276 -4.49 -17.46 -20.15
C ILE A 276 -5.10 -17.63 -21.53
N ASN A 277 -4.74 -16.75 -22.48
CA ASN A 277 -5.31 -16.73 -23.83
C ASN A 277 -6.85 -16.68 -23.85
N GLY A 278 -7.46 -16.02 -22.85
CA GLY A 278 -8.91 -15.95 -22.70
C GLY A 278 -9.55 -17.20 -22.10
N GLU A 279 -8.77 -18.23 -21.75
CA GLU A 279 -9.26 -19.49 -21.23
C GLU A 279 -8.95 -19.69 -19.74
N GLY A 280 -9.83 -20.44 -19.09
CA GLY A 280 -9.70 -20.84 -17.70
C GLY A 280 -9.89 -19.69 -16.70
N ARG A 281 -9.96 -20.08 -15.42
CA ARG A 281 -10.10 -19.15 -14.30
C ARG A 281 -9.25 -19.66 -13.15
N ASN A 282 -8.09 -19.04 -12.97
CA ASN A 282 -7.14 -19.39 -11.91
C ASN A 282 -7.27 -18.35 -10.80
N CYS A 283 -7.86 -18.71 -9.66
CA CYS A 283 -8.17 -17.76 -8.58
C CYS A 283 -7.33 -18.01 -7.34
N GLY A 284 -6.75 -16.95 -6.78
CA GLY A 284 -5.91 -17.04 -5.60
C GLY A 284 -5.46 -15.67 -5.09
N HIS A 285 -4.20 -15.58 -4.67
CA HIS A 285 -3.66 -14.36 -4.08
C HIS A 285 -2.81 -13.57 -5.08
N VAL A 286 -2.74 -12.27 -4.84
CA VAL A 286 -1.90 -11.35 -5.60
C VAL A 286 -0.99 -10.56 -4.69
N LEU A 287 0.22 -10.35 -5.18
CA LEU A 287 1.20 -9.44 -4.62
C LEU A 287 1.54 -8.42 -5.69
N VAL A 288 1.22 -7.15 -5.44
CA VAL A 288 1.78 -6.05 -6.22
C VAL A 288 3.12 -5.74 -5.59
N ASP A 289 4.21 -5.98 -6.30
CA ASP A 289 5.58 -5.99 -5.74
C ASP A 289 6.43 -4.92 -6.43
N THR A 290 6.69 -3.83 -5.72
CA THR A 290 7.56 -2.76 -6.20
C THR A 290 9.04 -3.10 -6.09
N GLY A 291 9.43 -4.24 -5.51
CA GLY A 291 10.81 -4.72 -5.38
C GLY A 291 11.32 -5.50 -6.61
N ILE A 292 10.45 -6.09 -7.43
CA ILE A 292 10.84 -6.83 -8.65
C ILE A 292 10.21 -6.27 -9.95
N ALA A 293 10.86 -6.51 -11.09
CA ALA A 293 10.37 -6.05 -12.40
C ALA A 293 9.73 -7.17 -13.23
N GLN A 294 10.08 -8.41 -12.90
CA GLN A 294 9.48 -9.60 -13.46
C GLN A 294 8.20 -9.98 -12.72
N MET A 295 7.36 -10.77 -13.39
CA MET A 295 6.19 -11.40 -12.79
C MET A 295 6.50 -12.84 -12.40
N TYR A 296 5.98 -13.29 -11.25
CA TYR A 296 5.82 -14.71 -10.96
C TYR A 296 4.36 -15.08 -11.11
N ILE A 297 4.07 -16.15 -11.83
CA ILE A 297 2.69 -16.62 -12.05
C ILE A 297 2.58 -18.11 -11.77
N ARG A 298 1.53 -18.50 -11.06
CA ARG A 298 1.22 -19.89 -10.74
C ARG A 298 -0.23 -20.18 -11.09
N THR A 299 -0.44 -21.22 -11.88
CA THR A 299 -1.76 -21.69 -12.30
C THR A 299 -2.34 -22.69 -11.30
N ASP A 300 -3.62 -23.02 -11.48
CA ASP A 300 -4.24 -24.16 -10.80
C ASP A 300 -3.55 -25.47 -11.19
N LYS A 301 -3.66 -26.45 -10.29
CA LYS A 301 -3.15 -27.80 -10.53
C LYS A 301 -3.82 -28.37 -11.79
N GLY A 302 -3.01 -28.84 -12.73
CA GLY A 302 -3.46 -29.41 -13.99
C GLY A 302 -3.67 -28.39 -15.13
N VAL A 303 -3.61 -27.08 -14.85
CA VAL A 303 -3.67 -26.05 -15.89
C VAL A 303 -2.27 -25.80 -16.44
N SER A 304 -2.11 -25.99 -17.75
CA SER A 304 -0.85 -25.78 -18.45
C SER A 304 -0.62 -24.30 -18.77
N MET A 305 0.57 -23.80 -18.46
CA MET A 305 1.05 -22.49 -18.92
C MET A 305 1.95 -22.68 -20.16
N PRO A 306 1.69 -21.99 -21.28
CA PRO A 306 2.58 -22.01 -22.44
C PRO A 306 3.97 -21.50 -22.06
N THR A 307 4.97 -22.37 -22.13
CA THR A 307 6.32 -22.05 -21.62
C THR A 307 7.41 -22.44 -22.62
N VAL A 308 8.55 -21.78 -22.47
CA VAL A 308 9.77 -22.01 -23.24
C VAL A 308 10.96 -22.05 -22.28
N VAL A 309 11.96 -22.85 -22.61
CA VAL A 309 13.23 -22.90 -21.87
C VAL A 309 14.29 -22.20 -22.72
N ILE A 310 14.91 -21.16 -22.16
CA ILE A 310 15.88 -20.32 -22.85
C ILE A 310 17.20 -20.27 -22.07
N PRO A 311 18.34 -19.94 -22.71
CA PRO A 311 19.54 -19.57 -22.00
C PRO A 311 19.25 -18.45 -21.00
N ASN A 312 19.84 -18.52 -19.81
CA ASN A 312 19.60 -17.52 -18.78
C ASN A 312 20.15 -16.16 -19.24
N PRO A 313 19.28 -15.13 -19.40
CA PRO A 313 19.74 -13.82 -19.85
C PRO A 313 20.56 -13.09 -18.78
N ASN A 314 20.53 -13.55 -17.52
CA ASN A 314 21.41 -13.03 -16.48
C ASN A 314 22.74 -13.81 -16.49
N PRO A 315 23.86 -13.22 -16.95
CA PRO A 315 25.16 -13.90 -16.99
C PRO A 315 25.73 -14.20 -15.59
N LYS A 316 25.26 -13.47 -14.56
CA LYS A 316 25.57 -13.72 -13.14
C LYS A 316 24.57 -14.70 -12.50
N GLY A 317 23.61 -15.20 -13.28
CA GLY A 317 22.65 -16.20 -12.85
C GLY A 317 23.28 -17.58 -12.76
N TYR A 318 22.77 -18.41 -11.86
CA TYR A 318 23.37 -19.71 -11.52
C TYR A 318 22.86 -20.82 -12.44
N ALA A 319 21.59 -20.72 -12.85
CA ALA A 319 21.02 -21.64 -13.81
C ALA A 319 21.48 -21.26 -15.23
N LYS A 320 22.00 -22.23 -15.99
CA LYS A 320 22.36 -22.03 -17.41
C LYS A 320 21.12 -21.79 -18.28
N MET A 321 20.03 -22.48 -17.95
CA MET A 321 18.75 -22.41 -18.64
C MET A 321 17.66 -22.00 -17.67
N VAL A 322 16.67 -21.24 -18.15
CA VAL A 322 15.55 -20.79 -17.34
C VAL A 322 14.23 -20.95 -18.10
N LYS A 323 13.18 -21.31 -17.36
CA LYS A 323 11.82 -21.40 -17.88
C LYS A 323 11.16 -20.02 -17.90
N ARG A 324 10.45 -19.71 -18.98
CA ARG A 324 9.68 -18.47 -19.17
C ARG A 324 8.33 -18.77 -19.80
N VAL A 325 7.34 -17.90 -19.60
CA VAL A 325 6.10 -17.95 -20.39
C VAL A 325 6.43 -17.58 -21.83
N LYS A 326 5.82 -18.27 -22.79
CA LYS A 326 6.08 -18.08 -24.23
C LYS A 326 5.59 -16.70 -24.68
N ARG A 327 6.38 -16.04 -25.55
CA ARG A 327 5.95 -14.80 -26.21
C ARG A 327 4.63 -15.02 -26.98
N GLY A 328 3.76 -14.01 -26.99
CA GLY A 328 2.41 -14.06 -27.56
C GLY A 328 1.34 -14.63 -26.63
N THR A 329 1.70 -15.13 -25.44
CA THR A 329 0.71 -15.57 -24.44
C THR A 329 -0.01 -14.34 -23.88
N ASN A 330 -1.33 -14.27 -24.01
CA ASN A 330 -2.14 -13.21 -23.43
C ASN A 330 -2.51 -13.59 -21.99
N ILE A 331 -2.26 -12.69 -21.04
CA ILE A 331 -2.59 -12.86 -19.63
C ILE A 331 -3.57 -11.75 -19.26
N THR A 332 -4.74 -12.13 -18.73
CA THR A 332 -5.73 -11.19 -18.19
C THR A 332 -5.91 -11.45 -16.70
N ILE A 333 -5.79 -10.41 -15.88
CA ILE A 333 -5.88 -10.48 -14.43
C ILE A 333 -7.00 -9.54 -13.97
N GLY A 334 -7.89 -10.04 -13.12
CA GLY A 334 -8.96 -9.28 -12.48
C GLY A 334 -8.85 -9.33 -10.95
N PHE A 335 -9.14 -8.20 -10.31
CA PHE A 335 -9.03 -7.99 -8.87
C PHE A 335 -10.42 -7.65 -8.30
N PRO A 336 -10.98 -8.40 -7.35
CA PRO A 336 -10.52 -9.68 -6.83
C PRO A 336 -10.89 -10.88 -7.73
N SER A 337 -11.63 -10.64 -8.82
CA SER A 337 -12.16 -11.67 -9.72
C SER A 337 -12.15 -11.21 -11.18
N LEU A 338 -12.38 -12.12 -12.13
CA LEU A 338 -12.58 -11.79 -13.54
C LEU A 338 -14.03 -11.39 -13.86
N ASP A 339 -15.00 -11.87 -13.09
CA ASP A 339 -16.44 -11.67 -13.36
C ASP A 339 -16.91 -10.29 -12.89
N HIS A 340 -16.44 -9.86 -11.72
CA HIS A 340 -16.74 -8.57 -11.11
C HIS A 340 -15.46 -7.92 -10.58
N PRO A 341 -14.54 -7.50 -11.46
CA PRO A 341 -13.32 -6.83 -11.06
C PRO A 341 -13.61 -5.41 -10.54
N ALA A 342 -13.03 -5.06 -9.39
CA ALA A 342 -12.74 -3.67 -9.03
C ALA A 342 -11.72 -3.05 -10.00
N MET A 343 -10.80 -3.86 -10.53
CA MET A 343 -9.87 -3.50 -11.60
C MET A 343 -9.47 -4.74 -12.38
N SER A 344 -9.25 -4.61 -13.69
CA SER A 344 -8.65 -5.65 -14.51
C SER A 344 -7.63 -5.07 -15.48
N TYR A 345 -6.61 -5.86 -15.83
CA TYR A 345 -5.69 -5.51 -16.90
C TYR A 345 -5.25 -6.75 -17.67
N SER A 346 -4.78 -6.52 -18.89
CA SER A 346 -4.27 -7.57 -19.78
C SER A 346 -2.99 -7.11 -20.46
N PHE A 347 -2.15 -8.08 -20.83
CA PHE A 347 -0.96 -7.85 -21.65
C PHE A 347 -0.58 -9.13 -22.41
N SER A 348 0.07 -8.98 -23.55
CA SER A 348 0.68 -10.10 -24.28
C SER A 348 2.17 -10.18 -23.94
N VAL A 349 2.65 -11.37 -23.57
CA VAL A 349 4.06 -11.58 -23.25
C VAL A 349 4.93 -11.30 -24.48
N GLY A 350 5.92 -10.43 -24.32
CA GLY A 350 6.89 -10.00 -25.32
C GLY A 350 6.45 -8.82 -26.20
N GLU A 351 5.29 -8.21 -25.96
CA GLU A 351 4.76 -7.12 -26.80
C GLU A 351 5.47 -5.78 -26.54
N GLY A 352 5.98 -5.56 -25.33
CA GLY A 352 6.70 -4.35 -24.94
C GLY A 352 5.81 -3.24 -24.40
N SER A 353 4.58 -3.54 -23.97
CA SER A 353 3.70 -2.55 -23.35
C SER A 353 4.24 -2.10 -21.98
N ALA A 354 3.99 -0.85 -21.58
CA ALA A 354 4.54 -0.31 -20.32
C ALA A 354 4.09 -1.08 -19.06
N ILE A 355 2.91 -1.70 -19.09
CA ILE A 355 2.38 -2.50 -17.96
C ILE A 355 2.92 -3.93 -17.94
N GLU A 356 3.53 -4.37 -19.05
CA GLU A 356 4.09 -5.70 -19.17
C GLU A 356 5.30 -5.85 -18.23
N PRO A 357 5.40 -6.93 -17.44
CA PRO A 357 6.63 -7.21 -16.67
C PRO A 357 7.81 -7.52 -17.61
N ASN A 358 9.05 -7.30 -17.15
CA ASN A 358 10.25 -7.55 -17.98
C ASN A 358 10.31 -8.98 -18.54
N TYR A 359 9.77 -9.93 -17.80
CA TYR A 359 9.48 -11.29 -18.22
C TYR A 359 8.51 -11.94 -17.22
N VAL A 360 7.89 -13.04 -17.63
CA VAL A 360 7.01 -13.83 -16.76
C VAL A 360 7.66 -15.16 -16.42
N PHE A 361 7.83 -15.41 -15.12
CA PHE A 361 8.37 -16.64 -14.56
C PHE A 361 7.22 -17.58 -14.15
N PRO A 362 7.06 -18.73 -14.83
CA PRO A 362 6.05 -19.72 -14.46
C PRO A 362 6.53 -20.50 -13.22
N GLN A 363 5.77 -20.44 -12.14
CA GLN A 363 5.96 -21.27 -10.95
C GLN A 363 5.27 -22.63 -11.11
N LEU A 364 5.72 -23.62 -10.33
CA LEU A 364 5.11 -24.93 -10.29
C LEU A 364 3.68 -24.84 -9.71
N PRO A 365 2.68 -25.54 -10.27
CA PRO A 365 1.29 -25.49 -9.84
C PRO A 365 0.99 -26.38 -8.61
N GLU A 366 1.95 -26.49 -7.68
CA GLU A 366 1.86 -27.32 -6.47
C GLU A 366 1.15 -26.60 -5.31
N HIS A 367 0.85 -25.31 -5.50
CA HIS A 367 0.21 -24.44 -4.53
C HIS A 367 -0.91 -23.65 -5.22
N PRO A 368 -1.87 -23.09 -4.45
CA PRO A 368 -2.99 -22.31 -5.01
C PRO A 368 -2.52 -21.21 -5.96
N PRO A 369 -3.33 -20.81 -6.95
CA PRO A 369 -2.95 -19.78 -7.91
C PRO A 369 -2.39 -18.52 -7.26
N TYR A 370 -1.42 -17.91 -7.93
CA TYR A 370 -0.72 -16.76 -7.40
C TYR A 370 -0.15 -15.91 -8.52
N VAL A 371 -0.22 -14.59 -8.36
CA VAL A 371 0.58 -13.66 -9.14
C VAL A 371 1.33 -12.73 -8.24
N ASN A 372 2.63 -12.60 -8.50
CA ASN A 372 3.37 -11.41 -8.16
C ASN A 372 3.49 -10.57 -9.44
N THR A 373 2.87 -9.39 -9.49
CA THR A 373 2.78 -8.59 -10.73
C THR A 373 4.12 -7.98 -11.14
N GLY A 374 5.06 -7.85 -10.19
CA GLY A 374 6.15 -6.91 -10.30
C GLY A 374 5.67 -5.45 -10.34
N ARG A 375 6.64 -4.55 -10.49
CA ARG A 375 6.43 -3.10 -10.34
C ARG A 375 5.75 -2.45 -11.54
N ASN A 376 5.82 -3.07 -12.73
CA ASN A 376 5.36 -2.46 -13.97
C ASN A 376 3.84 -2.19 -14.01
N LEU A 377 3.05 -2.82 -13.13
CA LEU A 377 1.65 -2.46 -12.91
C LEU A 377 1.48 -0.96 -12.65
N LEU A 378 2.44 -0.35 -11.95
CA LEU A 378 2.37 1.06 -11.58
C LEU A 378 2.44 2.02 -12.77
N PHE A 379 2.88 1.57 -13.96
CA PHE A 379 2.82 2.39 -15.18
C PHE A 379 1.41 2.78 -15.62
N ARG A 380 0.39 2.08 -15.12
CA ARG A 380 -1.01 2.35 -15.45
C ARG A 380 -1.92 2.53 -14.24
N TYR A 381 -1.45 2.17 -13.05
CA TYR A 381 -2.27 2.20 -11.83
C TYR A 381 -1.49 2.74 -10.63
N ALA A 382 -2.16 3.52 -9.79
CA ALA A 382 -1.77 3.68 -8.40
C ALA A 382 -2.47 2.61 -7.55
N ILE A 383 -1.80 2.14 -6.50
CA ILE A 383 -2.37 1.21 -5.51
C ILE A 383 -2.55 1.89 -4.17
N ALA A 384 -3.58 1.53 -3.41
CA ALA A 384 -3.82 2.04 -2.07
C ALA A 384 -4.04 0.88 -1.09
N PHE A 385 -3.41 0.93 0.07
CA PHE A 385 -3.66 0.02 1.18
C PHE A 385 -4.24 0.81 2.36
N ASP A 386 -5.50 0.52 2.70
CA ASP A 386 -6.19 1.05 3.88
C ASP A 386 -6.18 0.01 4.99
N ALA A 387 -5.18 0.12 5.86
CA ALA A 387 -4.95 -0.83 6.94
C ALA A 387 -6.02 -0.75 8.03
N VAL A 388 -6.65 0.41 8.22
CA VAL A 388 -7.76 0.56 9.18
C VAL A 388 -9.03 -0.10 8.65
N GLY A 389 -9.23 -0.08 7.32
CA GLY A 389 -10.47 -0.56 6.69
C GLY A 389 -10.43 -1.96 6.15
N GLY A 390 -9.25 -2.56 6.07
CA GLY A 390 -9.05 -3.82 5.37
C GLY A 390 -9.43 -3.70 3.91
N ARG A 391 -8.86 -2.70 3.21
CA ARG A 391 -9.16 -2.49 1.79
C ARG A 391 -7.88 -2.33 0.99
N PHE A 392 -7.86 -2.95 -0.19
CA PHE A 392 -6.84 -2.73 -1.20
C PHE A 392 -7.48 -2.18 -2.46
N GLY A 393 -6.94 -1.09 -2.98
CA GLY A 393 -7.59 -0.32 -4.02
C GLY A 393 -6.67 0.00 -5.18
N PHE A 394 -7.29 0.22 -6.34
CA PHE A 394 -6.61 0.63 -7.56
C PHE A 394 -7.24 1.89 -8.13
N ARG A 395 -6.41 2.77 -8.69
CA ARG A 395 -6.86 3.91 -9.49
C ARG A 395 -6.04 3.96 -10.77
N SER A 396 -6.70 4.04 -11.92
CA SER A 396 -5.99 4.23 -13.18
C SER A 396 -5.30 5.59 -13.17
N VAL A 397 -4.03 5.61 -13.55
CA VAL A 397 -3.30 6.83 -13.88
C VAL A 397 -3.27 6.88 -15.41
N GLY A 398 -4.08 7.75 -16.01
CA GLY A 398 -4.23 7.83 -17.46
C GLY A 398 -2.90 8.04 -18.19
N THR A 399 -2.90 7.91 -19.51
CA THR A 399 -1.75 8.24 -20.39
C THR A 399 -1.47 9.75 -20.48
N SER A 400 -1.82 10.54 -19.47
CA SER A 400 -1.61 11.98 -19.51
C SER A 400 -0.11 12.28 -19.46
N GLY A 401 0.43 12.60 -20.64
CA GLY A 401 1.62 13.41 -20.76
C GLY A 401 1.42 14.73 -20.02
N THR A 402 2.54 15.28 -19.55
CA THR A 402 2.71 16.69 -19.18
C THR A 402 1.56 17.30 -18.38
N ALA A 403 1.57 17.09 -17.06
CA ALA A 403 1.12 18.16 -16.18
C ALA A 403 2.20 19.25 -16.25
N SER A 404 1.97 20.24 -17.12
CA SER A 404 2.75 21.48 -17.14
C SER A 404 2.52 22.16 -15.80
N VAL A 405 3.60 22.38 -15.06
CA VAL A 405 3.65 23.35 -13.98
C VAL A 405 3.45 24.71 -14.63
N LEU A 406 2.42 25.43 -14.19
CA LEU A 406 2.40 26.88 -14.16
C LEU A 406 2.45 27.29 -12.69
#